data_AF-A0A8T4B1U9-F1
#
_entry.id   AF-A0A8T4B1U9-F1
#
_cell.length_a   1.000
_cell.length_b   1.000
_cell.length_c   1.000
_cell.angle_alpha   90.00
_cell.angle_beta   90.00
_cell.angle_gamma   90.00
#
_symmetry.space_group_name_H-M   'P 1'
#
loop_
_entity.id
_entity.type
_entity.pdbx_description
1 polymer ?
#
loop_
_entity_poly.entity_id
_entity_poly.type
_entity_poly.pdbx_seq_one_letter_code
_entity_poly.pdbx_strand_id
1 'polypeptide(L)'
;MEEGGARLFRATCITATLYAALFLAHIVAAAKDMDAVFRTVVVLITVLTFSVGICIRFIGRISDADGKLRANFIGLCFALPLAVGLAWAYEDQSFDLMRTLLFLAVTVGVHFGDRKLFHRVMP
;
A
#
# COMPACT_ATOMS: atom_id res chain seq x y z
N MET A 1 3.36 0.86 -26.25
CA MET A 1 4.04 1.17 -24.97
C MET A 1 3.36 2.30 -24.20
N GLU A 2 2.83 3.34 -24.84
CA GLU A 2 2.18 4.48 -24.16
C GLU A 2 0.94 4.11 -23.33
N GLU A 3 0.08 3.20 -23.81
CA GLU A 3 -1.13 2.81 -23.06
C GLU A 3 -0.84 2.15 -21.70
N GLY A 4 0.21 1.34 -21.60
CA GLY A 4 0.58 0.66 -20.35
C GLY A 4 1.08 1.64 -19.30
N GLY A 5 1.90 2.63 -19.73
CA GLY A 5 2.38 3.70 -18.87
C GLY A 5 1.24 4.58 -18.33
N ALA A 6 0.29 4.96 -19.18
CA ALA A 6 -0.86 5.75 -18.78
C ALA A 6 -1.77 5.02 -17.77
N ARG A 7 -2.01 3.71 -17.97
CA ARG A 7 -2.77 2.87 -17.03
C ARG A 7 -2.08 2.76 -15.67
N LEU A 8 -0.76 2.56 -15.66
CA LEU A 8 0.05 2.50 -14.45
C LEU A 8 0.05 3.82 -13.67
N PHE A 9 0.24 4.94 -14.37
CA PHE A 9 0.20 6.28 -13.77
C PHE A 9 -1.18 6.55 -13.14
N ARG A 10 -2.26 6.35 -13.91
CA ARG A 10 -3.63 6.55 -13.42
C ARG A 10 -3.94 5.68 -12.20
N ALA A 11 -3.53 4.40 -12.21
CA ALA A 11 -3.74 3.51 -11.09
C ALA A 11 -2.96 3.93 -9.84
N THR A 12 -1.73 4.39 -10.02
CA THR A 12 -0.93 4.99 -8.94
C THR A 12 -1.63 6.21 -8.36
N CYS A 13 -2.12 7.13 -9.19
CA CYS A 13 -2.86 8.30 -8.74
C CYS A 13 -4.13 7.92 -7.97
N ILE A 14 -4.95 7.00 -8.50
CA ILE A 14 -6.18 6.55 -7.82
C ILE A 14 -5.85 5.92 -6.46
N THR A 15 -4.81 5.08 -6.40
CA THR A 15 -4.38 4.43 -5.15
C THR A 15 -3.90 5.47 -4.13
N ALA A 16 -3.14 6.48 -4.58
CA ALA A 16 -2.69 7.58 -3.73
C ALA A 16 -3.86 8.44 -3.23
N THR A 17 -4.83 8.77 -4.09
CA THR A 17 -6.04 9.51 -3.68
C THR A 17 -6.86 8.71 -2.68
N LEU A 18 -7.03 7.40 -2.88
CA LEU A 18 -7.71 6.53 -1.92
C LEU A 18 -6.99 6.52 -0.57
N TYR A 19 -5.66 6.41 -0.58
CA TYR A 19 -4.85 6.48 0.63
C TYR A 19 -5.04 7.82 1.35
N ALA A 20 -4.95 8.93 0.62
CA ALA A 20 -5.13 10.27 1.19
C ALA A 20 -6.53 10.46 1.78
N ALA A 21 -7.58 9.95 1.11
CA ALA A 21 -8.94 9.99 1.62
C ALA A 21 -9.11 9.17 2.92
N LEU A 22 -8.53 7.97 2.97
CA LEU A 22 -8.51 7.16 4.20
C LEU A 22 -7.73 7.84 5.32
N PHE A 23 -6.58 8.43 5.02
CA PHE A 23 -5.77 9.16 5.99
C PHE A 23 -6.52 10.38 6.56
N LEU A 24 -7.22 11.14 5.71
CA LEU A 24 -8.07 12.24 6.17
C LEU A 24 -9.24 11.73 7.02
N ALA A 25 -9.87 10.62 6.62
CA ALA A 25 -10.94 10.00 7.40
C ALA A 25 -10.43 9.54 8.77
N HIS A 26 -9.20 9.04 8.87
CA HIS A 26 -8.55 8.68 10.12
C HIS A 26 -8.40 9.89 11.06
N ILE A 27 -7.91 11.03 10.54
CA ILE A 27 -7.79 12.28 11.31
C ILE A 27 -9.17 12.75 11.80
N VAL A 28 -10.18 12.78 10.93
CA VAL A 28 -11.53 13.22 11.29
C VAL A 28 -12.17 12.28 12.32
N ALA A 29 -11.99 10.97 12.18
CA ALA A 29 -12.52 9.99 13.12
C ALA A 29 -11.87 10.12 14.50
N ALA A 30 -10.55 10.35 14.55
CA ALA A 30 -9.82 10.62 15.79
C ALA A 30 -10.29 11.93 16.46
N ALA A 31 -10.46 13.00 15.67
CA ALA A 31 -10.87 14.31 16.18
C ALA A 31 -12.32 14.37 16.69
N LYS A 32 -13.15 13.39 16.32
CA LYS A 32 -14.56 13.29 16.73
C LYS A 32 -14.85 12.12 17.69
N ASP A 33 -13.80 11.48 18.21
CA ASP A 33 -13.92 10.32 19.12
C ASP A 33 -14.80 9.18 18.54
N MET A 34 -14.71 8.95 17.23
CA MET A 34 -15.51 7.95 16.52
C MET A 34 -14.80 6.58 16.51
N ASP A 35 -14.65 5.94 17.67
CA ASP A 35 -13.81 4.74 17.89
C ASP A 35 -13.98 3.62 16.85
N ALA A 36 -15.23 3.25 16.55
CA ALA A 36 -15.52 2.18 15.59
C ALA A 36 -15.06 2.54 14.17
N VAL A 37 -15.24 3.80 13.76
CA VAL A 37 -14.83 4.29 12.45
C VAL A 37 -13.31 4.43 12.40
N PHE A 38 -12.71 4.99 13.45
CA PHE A 38 -11.26 5.10 13.59
C PHE A 38 -10.59 3.74 13.42
N ARG A 39 -11.03 2.72 14.17
CA ARG A 39 -10.46 1.38 14.10
C ARG A 39 -10.62 0.77 12.72
N THR A 40 -11.78 0.95 12.09
CA THR A 40 -12.04 0.46 10.73
C THR A 40 -11.08 1.10 9.72
N VAL A 41 -10.93 2.43 9.78
CA VAL A 41 -10.05 3.16 8.86
C VAL A 41 -8.59 2.80 9.07
N VAL A 42 -8.13 2.63 10.32
CA VAL A 42 -6.75 2.18 10.61
C VAL A 42 -6.47 0.82 9.98
N VAL A 43 -7.41 -0.13 10.06
CA VAL A 43 -7.28 -1.44 9.40
C VAL A 43 -7.20 -1.27 7.87
N LEU A 44 -8.06 -0.42 7.28
CA LEU A 44 -8.04 -0.16 5.84
C LEU A 44 -6.73 0.47 5.36
N ILE A 45 -6.21 1.47 6.09
CA ILE A 45 -4.90 2.08 5.81
C ILE A 45 -3.81 1.01 5.92
N THR A 46 -3.84 0.18 6.96
CA THR A 46 -2.84 -0.88 7.17
C THR A 46 -2.80 -1.86 5.99
N VAL A 47 -3.97 -2.36 5.57
CA VAL A 47 -4.08 -3.25 4.42
C VAL A 47 -3.57 -2.57 3.16
N LEU A 48 -4.04 -1.33 2.89
CA LEU A 48 -3.65 -0.59 1.70
C LEU A 48 -2.15 -0.30 1.65
N THR A 49 -1.51 0.06 2.78
CA THR A 49 -0.07 0.27 2.90
C THR A 49 0.72 -0.98 2.50
N PHE A 50 0.35 -2.14 3.03
CA PHE A 50 1.08 -3.38 2.70
C PHE A 50 0.78 -3.88 1.29
N SER A 51 -0.37 -3.53 0.72
CA SER A 51 -0.82 -4.02 -0.58
C SER A 51 -0.77 -2.97 -1.70
N VAL A 52 -0.05 -1.84 -1.55
CA VAL A 52 -0.05 -0.74 -2.55
C VAL A 52 0.23 -1.25 -3.97
N GLY A 53 1.28 -2.07 -4.15
CA GLY A 53 1.64 -2.61 -5.47
C GLY A 53 0.55 -3.49 -6.09
N ILE A 54 -0.11 -4.29 -5.24
CA ILE A 54 -1.23 -5.16 -5.61
C ILE A 54 -2.42 -4.31 -6.06
N CYS A 55 -2.76 -3.28 -5.30
CA CYS A 55 -3.84 -2.34 -5.61
C CYS A 55 -3.60 -1.63 -6.94
N ILE A 56 -2.39 -1.09 -7.16
CA ILE A 56 -2.01 -0.43 -8.44
C ILE A 56 -2.21 -1.39 -9.61
N ARG A 57 -1.75 -2.64 -9.48
CA ARG A 57 -1.89 -3.66 -10.54
C ARG A 57 -3.36 -3.96 -10.86
N PHE A 58 -4.20 -4.18 -9.85
CA PHE A 58 -5.61 -4.50 -10.05
C PHE A 58 -6.42 -3.31 -10.58
N ILE A 59 -6.24 -2.12 -10.00
CA ILE A 59 -6.92 -0.88 -10.43
C ILE A 59 -6.50 -0.52 -11.86
N GLY A 60 -5.22 -0.65 -12.18
CA GLY A 60 -4.69 -0.39 -13.52
C GLY A 60 -5.03 -1.48 -14.55
N ARG A 61 -5.60 -2.61 -14.11
CA ARG A 61 -5.86 -3.81 -14.91
C ARG A 61 -4.62 -4.24 -15.70
N ILE A 62 -3.47 -4.22 -15.03
CA ILE A 62 -2.16 -4.47 -15.64
C ILE A 62 -1.95 -5.99 -15.77
N SER A 63 -1.85 -6.46 -17.01
CA SER A 63 -1.80 -7.89 -17.33
C SER A 63 -0.41 -8.36 -17.78
N ASP A 64 0.37 -7.50 -18.42
CA ASP A 64 1.68 -7.83 -18.97
C ASP A 64 2.76 -7.94 -17.86
N ALA A 65 3.80 -8.72 -18.14
CA ALA A 65 4.84 -9.05 -17.16
C ALA A 65 5.63 -7.81 -16.70
N ASP A 66 6.04 -6.96 -17.64
CA ASP A 66 6.80 -5.74 -17.37
C ASP A 66 5.98 -4.75 -16.52
N GLY A 67 4.74 -4.49 -16.93
CA GLY A 67 3.81 -3.64 -16.20
C GLY A 67 3.54 -4.13 -14.78
N LYS A 68 3.38 -5.45 -14.59
CA LYS A 68 3.22 -6.04 -13.24
C LYS A 68 4.45 -5.81 -12.38
N LEU A 69 5.65 -5.99 -12.94
CA LEU A 69 6.91 -5.76 -12.23
C LEU A 69 7.08 -4.28 -11.86
N ARG A 70 6.75 -3.38 -12.79
CA ARG A 70 6.79 -1.93 -12.56
C ARG A 70 5.77 -1.48 -11.51
N ALA A 71 4.54 -1.99 -11.55
CA ALA A 71 3.52 -1.73 -10.53
C ALA A 71 3.96 -2.20 -9.15
N ASN A 72 4.55 -3.39 -9.07
CA ASN A 72 5.07 -3.93 -7.82
C ASN A 72 6.23 -3.08 -7.27
N PHE A 73 7.17 -2.67 -8.13
CA PHE A 73 8.31 -1.84 -7.74
C PHE A 73 7.88 -0.45 -7.26
N ILE A 74 7.03 0.25 -8.04
CA ILE A 74 6.47 1.55 -7.64
C ILE A 74 5.73 1.42 -6.31
N GLY A 75 4.88 0.38 -6.19
CA GLY A 75 4.16 0.13 -4.95
C GLY A 75 5.10 -0.09 -3.76
N LEU A 76 6.19 -0.84 -3.93
CA LEU A 76 7.17 -1.07 -2.87
C LEU A 76 7.87 0.23 -2.45
N CYS A 77 8.25 1.07 -3.42
CA CYS A 77 8.86 2.37 -3.13
C CYS A 77 7.96 3.27 -2.26
N PHE A 78 6.64 3.22 -2.45
CA PHE A 78 5.70 3.95 -1.60
C PHE A 78 5.38 3.20 -0.30
N ALA A 79 5.24 1.87 -0.34
CA ALA A 79 4.86 1.07 0.81
C ALA A 79 5.92 1.10 1.92
N LEU A 80 7.22 1.15 1.58
CA LEU A 80 8.30 1.21 2.58
C LEU A 80 8.20 2.44 3.51
N PRO A 81 8.22 3.70 3.03
CA PRO A 81 8.08 4.86 3.91
C PRO A 81 6.71 4.90 4.59
N LEU A 82 5.63 4.47 3.92
CA LEU A 82 4.31 4.38 4.52
C LEU A 82 4.26 3.36 5.68
N ALA A 83 4.95 2.23 5.57
CA ALA A 83 5.05 1.23 6.61
C ALA A 83 5.80 1.74 7.85
N VAL A 84 6.83 2.57 7.66
CA VAL A 84 7.51 3.26 8.77
C VAL A 84 6.55 4.22 9.47
N GLY A 85 5.84 5.06 8.71
CA GLY A 85 4.84 5.98 9.26
C GLY A 85 3.69 5.24 9.98
N LEU A 86 3.30 4.09 9.46
CA LEU A 86 2.29 3.23 10.07
C LEU A 86 2.80 2.61 11.38
N ALA A 87 4.03 2.11 11.43
CA ALA A 87 4.62 1.56 12.66
C ALA A 87 4.69 2.64 13.75
N TRP A 88 5.12 3.85 13.38
CA TRP A 88 5.15 5.01 14.26
C TRP A 88 3.75 5.38 14.78
N ALA A 89 2.73 5.35 13.91
CA ALA A 89 1.34 5.62 14.31
C ALA A 89 0.76 4.54 15.24
N TYR A 90 1.17 3.29 15.12
CA TYR A 90 0.75 2.19 16.00
C TYR A 90 1.43 2.20 17.38
N GLU A 91 2.51 2.95 17.54
CA GLU A 91 3.26 3.11 18.80
C GLU A 91 3.04 4.51 19.37
N ASP A 92 1.80 5.00 19.31
CA ASP A 92 1.40 6.30 19.85
C ASP A 92 2.35 7.44 19.45
N GLN A 93 2.74 7.47 18.17
CA GLN A 93 3.62 8.50 17.62
C GLN A 93 5.05 8.45 18.18
N SER A 94 5.50 7.28 18.59
CA SER A 94 6.86 6.99 19.04
C SER A 94 7.58 6.02 18.09
N PHE A 95 8.90 6.02 18.13
CA PHE A 95 9.70 5.13 17.29
C PHE A 95 10.04 3.85 18.05
N ASP A 96 9.45 2.73 17.62
CA ASP A 96 9.82 1.39 18.06
C ASP A 96 10.53 0.62 16.94
N LEU A 97 11.75 0.13 17.23
CA LEU A 97 12.56 -0.55 16.23
C LEU A 97 11.95 -1.89 15.82
N MET A 98 11.43 -2.66 16.77
CA MET A 98 10.92 -4.01 16.52
C MET A 98 9.68 -3.97 15.63
N ARG A 99 8.73 -3.08 15.92
CA ARG A 99 7.51 -2.89 15.12
C ARG A 99 7.83 -2.32 13.75
N THR A 100 8.76 -1.37 13.67
CA THR A 100 9.20 -0.82 12.37
C THR A 100 9.79 -1.92 11.49
N LEU A 101 10.69 -2.74 12.02
CA LEU A 101 11.27 -3.87 11.29
C LEU A 101 10.20 -4.90 10.89
N LEU A 102 9.24 -5.19 11.77
CA LEU A 102 8.13 -6.10 11.46
C LEU A 102 7.29 -5.59 10.28
N PHE A 103 6.91 -4.32 10.28
CA PHE A 103 6.06 -3.74 9.22
C PHE A 103 6.82 -3.66 7.90
N LEU A 104 8.11 -3.35 7.93
CA LEU A 104 8.98 -3.42 6.75
C LEU A 104 9.10 -4.85 6.23
N ALA A 105 9.29 -5.84 7.10
CA ALA A 105 9.37 -7.25 6.73
C ALA A 105 8.07 -7.74 6.09
N VAL A 106 6.91 -7.38 6.65
CA VAL A 106 5.60 -7.68 6.06
C VAL A 106 5.45 -7.02 4.69
N THR A 107 5.81 -5.75 4.57
CA THR A 107 5.76 -5.00 3.30
C THR A 107 6.59 -5.69 2.22
N VAL A 108 7.86 -5.98 2.50
CA VAL A 108 8.75 -6.69 1.58
C VAL A 108 8.20 -8.08 1.25
N GLY A 109 7.70 -8.80 2.26
CA GLY A 109 7.11 -10.13 2.11
C GLY A 109 5.90 -10.15 1.17
N VAL A 110 4.98 -9.20 1.30
CA VAL A 110 3.80 -9.08 0.43
C VAL A 110 4.22 -8.80 -1.01
N HIS A 111 5.10 -7.83 -1.23
CA HIS A 111 5.58 -7.46 -2.57
C HIS A 111 6.42 -8.57 -3.24
N PHE A 112 7.21 -9.32 -2.45
CA PHE A 112 7.97 -10.47 -2.95
C PHE A 112 7.05 -11.65 -3.27
N GLY A 113 6.06 -11.92 -2.41
CA GLY A 113 5.05 -12.96 -2.62
C GLY A 113 4.23 -12.70 -3.88
N ASP A 114 3.77 -11.46 -4.07
CA ASP A 114 3.06 -11.02 -5.28
C ASP A 114 3.90 -11.25 -6.55
N ARG A 115 5.17 -10.83 -6.54
CA ARG A 115 6.12 -11.08 -7.64
C ARG A 115 6.24 -12.57 -7.97
N LYS A 116 6.42 -13.41 -6.96
CA LYS A 116 6.57 -14.87 -7.13
C LYS A 116 5.30 -15.51 -7.69
N LEU A 117 4.13 -15.02 -7.31
CA LEU A 117 2.85 -15.55 -7.76
C LEU A 117 2.68 -15.42 -9.28
N PHE A 118 2.99 -14.27 -9.88
CA PHE A 118 2.83 -14.13 -11.34
C PHE A 118 3.91 -14.83 -12.15
N HIS A 119 5.13 -14.92 -11.63
CA HIS A 119 6.18 -15.72 -12.27
C HIS A 119 5.82 -17.21 -12.35
N ARG A 120 4.98 -17.72 -11.44
CA ARG A 120 4.47 -19.10 -11.51
C ARG A 120 3.29 -19.28 -12.47
N VAL A 121 2.58 -18.20 -12.80
CA VAL A 121 1.35 -18.23 -13.61
C VAL A 121 1.65 -18.01 -15.11
N MET A 122 2.87 -17.60 -15.47
CA MET A 122 3.32 -17.51 -16.86
C MET A 122 4.39 -18.57 -17.14
N PRO A 123 4.14 -19.53 -18.06
CA PRO A 123 5.15 -20.46 -18.55
C PRO A 123 6.19 -19.76 -19.46
#